data_AF-A0A3P0P0N8-F1
#
_entry.id   AF-A0A3P0P0N8-F1
#
_cell.length_a   1.000
_cell.length_b   1.000
_cell.length_c   1.000
_cell.angle_alpha   90.00
_cell.angle_beta   90.00
_cell.angle_gamma   90.00
#
_symmetry.space_group_name_H-M   'P 1'
#
loop_
_entity.id
_entity.type
_entity.pdbx_description
1 polymer ?
#
loop_
_entity_poly.entity_id
_entity_poly.type
_entity_poly.pdbx_seq_one_letter_code
_entity_poly.pdbx_strand_id
1 'polypeptide(L)'
;MKILNIAERFVFESRPSRLIAVVLAVSLMKTGVWAIPNLGASQLLAQDPFHNPFSDPGAQYLFWNWLGPFIAWLLHATSTESFFILHLAFSCAFTLIFIWTLFSRLDGRSARIALLIFAALPVSTTAYYWVSYDSLTLLLMTCALALPNGRVIVVLIGAALGMQHFEQSIVGSMAVFGAMVVGKIYRDEKAYTWQWLLSLIAGIVIGKLILMGIVRHWGIEVNSGRTFWLEKNLSMTLHQFLYHPFVTVFSALGTAWLIAFKQFDAGRKAVPMLLGLGALLLLLPISGDQTRVFAVSSFFLLSVYWLLNSSFLGSIDDRTAAVLFVAWLVVPWAWVWGAVPRASAFPMDVVYVLHHAFGWFTMKYDMLNWPFY
;
A
#
# COMPACT_ATOMS: atom_id res chain seq x y z
N MET A 1 -30.23 13.99 -6.07
CA MET A 1 -30.09 13.85 -7.54
C MET A 1 -29.12 14.85 -8.16
N LYS A 2 -29.23 16.17 -7.92
CA LYS A 2 -28.34 17.19 -8.52
C LYS A 2 -26.83 16.96 -8.27
N ILE A 3 -26.43 16.64 -7.03
CA ILE A 3 -25.01 16.40 -6.66
C ILE A 3 -24.41 15.25 -7.47
N LEU A 4 -25.14 14.14 -7.59
CA LEU A 4 -24.65 12.98 -8.34
C LEU A 4 -24.49 13.30 -9.83
N ASN A 5 -25.39 14.08 -10.43
CA ASN A 5 -25.22 14.52 -11.82
C ASN A 5 -23.97 15.40 -11.98
N ILE A 6 -23.69 16.29 -11.03
CA ILE A 6 -22.47 17.12 -11.05
C ILE A 6 -21.22 16.25 -10.93
N ALA A 7 -21.22 15.30 -10.00
CA ALA A 7 -20.11 14.37 -9.79
C ALA A 7 -19.85 13.51 -11.03
N GLU A 8 -20.90 12.95 -11.62
CA GLU A 8 -20.84 12.13 -12.83
C GLU A 8 -20.24 12.91 -14.01
N ARG A 9 -20.77 14.12 -14.29
CA ARG A 9 -20.22 15.01 -15.32
C ARG A 9 -18.78 15.41 -15.02
N PHE A 10 -18.45 15.71 -13.76
CA PHE A 10 -17.08 16.01 -13.37
C PHE A 10 -16.15 14.83 -13.64
N VAL A 11 -16.51 13.62 -13.24
CA VAL A 11 -15.68 12.43 -13.40
C VAL A 11 -15.44 12.10 -14.88
N PHE A 12 -16.49 12.12 -15.71
CA PHE A 12 -16.42 11.59 -17.08
C PHE A 12 -16.24 12.66 -18.17
N GLU A 13 -16.77 13.86 -18.00
CA GLU A 13 -16.65 14.95 -19.00
C GLU A 13 -15.42 15.84 -18.77
N SER A 14 -14.81 15.85 -17.58
CA SER A 14 -13.61 16.68 -17.35
C SER A 14 -12.39 16.16 -18.09
N ARG A 15 -11.42 17.04 -18.36
CA ARG A 15 -10.07 16.62 -18.77
C ARG A 15 -9.48 15.65 -17.73
N PRO A 16 -8.79 14.55 -18.14
CA PRO A 16 -8.20 13.60 -17.21
C PRO A 16 -7.27 14.25 -16.18
N SER A 17 -6.44 15.21 -16.60
CA SER A 17 -5.52 15.93 -15.71
C SER A 17 -6.22 16.65 -14.57
N ARG A 18 -7.43 17.21 -14.81
CA ARG A 18 -8.23 17.88 -13.77
C ARG A 18 -8.76 16.87 -12.75
N LEU A 19 -9.25 15.72 -13.21
CA LEU A 19 -9.69 14.65 -12.31
C LEU A 19 -8.53 14.14 -11.46
N ILE A 20 -7.38 13.85 -12.09
CA ILE A 20 -6.17 13.41 -11.41
C ILE A 20 -5.75 14.42 -10.34
N ALA A 21 -5.66 15.70 -10.68
CA ALA A 21 -5.27 16.74 -9.73
C ALA A 21 -6.22 16.83 -8.52
N VAL A 22 -7.54 16.75 -8.75
CA VAL A 22 -8.53 16.77 -7.65
C VAL A 22 -8.43 15.51 -6.79
N VAL A 23 -8.30 14.33 -7.40
CA VAL A 23 -8.15 13.08 -6.67
C VAL A 23 -6.90 13.12 -5.79
N LEU A 24 -5.75 13.54 -6.33
CA LEU A 24 -4.50 13.65 -5.58
C LEU A 24 -4.59 14.68 -4.45
N ALA A 25 -5.14 15.86 -4.72
CA ALA A 25 -5.29 16.92 -3.72
C ALA A 25 -6.18 16.44 -2.56
N VAL A 26 -7.35 15.84 -2.87
CA VAL A 26 -8.24 15.34 -1.83
C VAL A 26 -7.62 14.16 -1.08
N SER A 27 -6.95 13.22 -1.77
CA SER A 27 -6.21 12.15 -1.10
C SER A 27 -5.22 12.73 -0.09
N LEU A 28 -4.35 13.66 -0.48
CA LEU A 28 -3.39 14.30 0.43
C LEU A 28 -4.07 15.08 1.56
N MET A 29 -5.20 15.74 1.32
CA MET A 29 -5.95 16.42 2.39
C MET A 29 -6.53 15.43 3.41
N LYS A 30 -7.03 14.28 2.94
CA LYS A 30 -7.64 13.27 3.81
C LYS A 30 -6.60 12.49 4.61
N THR A 31 -5.33 12.57 4.26
CA THR A 31 -4.27 11.73 4.82
C THR A 31 -3.20 12.54 5.51
N GLY A 32 -2.82 13.67 4.93
CA GLY A 32 -1.55 14.33 5.21
C GLY A 32 -0.35 13.56 4.68
N VAL A 33 0.83 14.06 5.00
CA VAL A 33 2.12 13.46 4.70
C VAL A 33 2.86 13.24 6.01
N TRP A 34 3.11 11.98 6.35
CA TRP A 34 3.70 11.66 7.64
C TRP A 34 4.71 10.52 7.58
N ALA A 35 5.67 10.56 8.51
CA ALA A 35 6.73 9.58 8.64
C ALA A 35 6.27 8.41 9.51
N ILE A 36 6.81 7.21 9.26
CA ILE A 36 6.53 6.08 10.17
C ILE A 36 7.18 6.35 11.54
N PRO A 37 6.58 5.91 12.66
CA PRO A 37 7.12 6.21 14.00
C PRO A 37 8.55 5.68 14.21
N ASN A 38 8.94 4.61 13.53
CA ASN A 38 10.29 4.04 13.55
C ASN A 38 11.17 4.50 12.36
N LEU A 39 10.91 5.67 11.77
CA LEU A 39 11.74 6.24 10.70
C LEU A 39 13.20 6.39 11.16
N GLY A 40 13.44 6.85 12.39
CA GLY A 40 14.79 6.98 12.95
C GLY A 40 15.54 5.65 12.99
N ALA A 41 14.90 4.60 13.52
CA ALA A 41 15.46 3.25 13.50
C ALA A 41 15.76 2.78 12.06
N SER A 42 14.88 3.09 11.13
CA SER A 42 15.03 2.76 9.71
C SER A 42 16.21 3.47 9.06
N GLN A 43 16.42 4.73 9.41
CA GLN A 43 17.49 5.57 8.91
C GLN A 43 18.87 5.15 9.46
N LEU A 44 18.95 4.59 10.67
CA LEU A 44 20.21 4.04 11.19
C LEU A 44 20.77 2.94 10.27
N LEU A 45 19.90 2.12 9.66
CA LEU A 45 20.31 1.13 8.66
C LEU A 45 20.86 1.75 7.38
N ALA A 46 20.50 3.01 7.07
CA ALA A 46 21.02 3.70 5.89
C ALA A 46 22.42 4.29 6.14
N GLN A 47 22.84 4.44 7.40
CA GLN A 47 24.20 4.90 7.72
C GLN A 47 25.23 3.80 7.44
N ASP A 48 24.89 2.56 7.77
CA ASP A 48 25.66 1.37 7.41
C ASP A 48 24.71 0.18 7.19
N PRO A 49 24.34 -0.13 5.94
CA PRO A 49 23.42 -1.23 5.64
C PRO A 49 24.09 -2.62 5.82
N PHE A 50 25.37 -2.68 6.16
CA PHE A 50 26.11 -3.92 6.40
C PHE A 50 26.36 -4.18 7.89
N HIS A 51 25.82 -3.34 8.76
CA HIS A 51 25.85 -3.51 10.21
C HIS A 51 24.44 -3.47 10.79
N ASN A 52 24.18 -4.24 11.85
CA ASN A 52 22.91 -4.19 12.57
C ASN A 52 23.03 -3.26 13.78
N PRO A 53 22.43 -2.05 13.76
CA PRO A 53 22.52 -1.10 14.86
C PRO A 53 21.62 -1.46 16.06
N PHE A 54 20.79 -2.51 15.96
CA PHE A 54 19.77 -2.81 16.97
C PHE A 54 20.24 -3.85 17.99
N SER A 55 20.42 -3.39 19.24
CA SER A 55 20.62 -4.26 20.39
C SER A 55 19.34 -4.98 20.82
N ASP A 56 18.16 -4.38 20.59
CA ASP A 56 16.85 -4.99 20.90
C ASP A 56 16.45 -6.01 19.82
N PRO A 57 16.31 -7.31 20.16
CA PRO A 57 15.76 -8.30 19.24
C PRO A 57 14.35 -7.95 18.73
N GLY A 58 13.59 -7.14 19.45
CA GLY A 58 12.27 -6.65 19.00
C GLY A 58 12.34 -5.74 17.77
N ALA A 59 13.48 -5.10 17.49
CA ALA A 59 13.66 -4.15 16.39
C ALA A 59 14.42 -4.71 15.18
N GLN A 60 15.14 -5.83 15.33
CA GLN A 60 15.95 -6.39 14.24
C GLN A 60 15.14 -6.84 13.02
N TYR A 61 13.82 -7.01 13.16
CA TYR A 61 12.96 -7.31 12.01
C TYR A 61 13.00 -6.23 10.92
N LEU A 62 13.34 -4.98 11.28
CA LEU A 62 13.49 -3.87 10.34
C LEU A 62 14.64 -4.08 9.35
N PHE A 63 15.66 -4.84 9.74
CA PHE A 63 16.77 -5.19 8.86
C PHE A 63 16.30 -6.00 7.63
N TRP A 64 15.18 -6.71 7.74
CA TRP A 64 14.60 -7.45 6.61
C TRP A 64 13.99 -6.53 5.54
N ASN A 65 14.01 -5.22 5.74
CA ASN A 65 13.70 -4.20 4.73
C ASN A 65 14.97 -3.48 4.26
N TRP A 66 15.93 -4.26 3.76
CA TRP A 66 17.31 -3.80 3.54
C TRP A 66 17.47 -2.88 2.32
N LEU A 67 16.70 -3.10 1.26
CA LEU A 67 16.92 -2.43 -0.02
C LEU A 67 16.75 -0.90 0.04
N GLY A 68 15.74 -0.40 0.75
CA GLY A 68 15.50 1.04 0.93
C GLY A 68 16.67 1.75 1.62
N PRO A 69 17.11 1.30 2.81
CA PRO A 69 18.33 1.76 3.47
C PRO A 69 19.59 1.66 2.60
N PHE A 70 19.76 0.57 1.86
CA PHE A 70 20.90 0.42 0.94
C PHE A 70 20.89 1.46 -0.17
N ILE A 71 19.73 1.74 -0.80
CA ILE A 71 19.62 2.79 -1.81
C ILE A 71 19.90 4.16 -1.19
N ALA A 72 19.40 4.42 0.02
CA ALA A 72 19.66 5.66 0.74
C ALA A 72 21.16 5.84 1.04
N TRP A 73 21.84 4.79 1.47
CA TRP A 73 23.29 4.77 1.66
C TRP A 73 24.04 5.10 0.36
N LEU A 74 23.70 4.45 -0.76
CA LEU A 74 24.32 4.70 -2.07
C LEU A 74 24.15 6.16 -2.54
N LEU A 75 23.03 6.80 -2.20
CA LEU A 75 22.71 8.18 -2.55
C LEU A 75 23.18 9.20 -1.50
N HIS A 76 23.86 8.76 -0.44
CA HIS A 76 24.21 9.58 0.73
C HIS A 76 23.00 10.26 1.40
N ALA A 77 21.81 9.68 1.26
CA ALA A 77 20.56 10.13 1.89
C ALA A 77 20.44 9.54 3.31
N THR A 78 21.46 9.78 4.14
CA THR A 78 21.62 9.13 5.45
C THR A 78 21.17 9.99 6.63
N SER A 79 20.75 11.24 6.42
CA SER A 79 20.07 12.04 7.45
C SER A 79 18.58 11.69 7.52
N THR A 80 17.90 12.00 8.62
CA THR A 80 16.45 11.76 8.75
C THR A 80 15.65 12.45 7.64
N GLU A 81 15.99 13.70 7.31
CA GLU A 81 15.31 14.50 6.29
C GLU A 81 15.56 13.95 4.89
N SER A 82 16.82 13.67 4.56
CA SER A 82 17.19 13.13 3.25
C SER A 82 16.61 11.73 3.03
N PHE A 83 16.61 10.88 4.06
CA PHE A 83 15.98 9.56 4.05
C PHE A 83 14.45 9.66 3.85
N PHE A 84 13.80 10.60 4.55
CA PHE A 84 12.37 10.88 4.38
C PHE A 84 12.04 11.37 2.97
N ILE A 85 12.79 12.35 2.45
CA ILE A 85 12.60 12.92 1.10
C ILE A 85 12.76 11.84 0.03
N LEU A 86 13.75 10.95 0.18
CA LEU A 86 13.93 9.82 -0.74
C LEU A 86 12.69 8.91 -0.78
N HIS A 87 12.15 8.54 0.38
CA HIS A 87 10.97 7.68 0.44
C HIS A 87 9.70 8.42 -0.02
N LEU A 88 9.60 9.73 0.23
CA LEU A 88 8.52 10.55 -0.32
C LEU A 88 8.59 10.59 -1.85
N ALA A 89 9.79 10.67 -2.44
CA ALA A 89 9.98 10.57 -3.88
C ALA A 89 9.52 9.19 -4.41
N PHE A 90 9.79 8.10 -3.68
CA PHE A 90 9.24 6.79 -4.03
C PHE A 90 7.70 6.76 -3.96
N SER A 91 7.07 7.40 -2.98
CA SER A 91 5.60 7.51 -2.88
C SER A 91 4.99 8.27 -4.07
N CYS A 92 5.62 9.37 -4.46
CA CYS A 92 5.25 10.15 -5.65
C CYS A 92 5.41 9.30 -6.92
N ALA A 93 6.54 8.62 -7.08
CA ALA A 93 6.80 7.74 -8.23
C ALA A 93 5.79 6.60 -8.30
N PHE A 94 5.47 5.96 -7.16
CA PHE A 94 4.42 4.94 -7.06
C PHE A 94 3.11 5.44 -7.64
N THR A 95 2.66 6.61 -7.18
CA THR A 95 1.36 7.18 -7.59
C THR A 95 1.36 7.56 -9.07
N LEU A 96 2.42 8.20 -9.56
CA LEU A 96 2.55 8.63 -10.94
C LEU A 96 2.59 7.44 -11.91
N ILE A 97 3.41 6.42 -11.62
CA ILE A 97 3.51 5.22 -12.46
C ILE A 97 2.20 4.43 -12.40
N PHE A 98 1.53 4.38 -11.26
CA PHE A 98 0.23 3.70 -11.15
C PHE A 98 -0.82 4.39 -12.02
N ILE A 99 -0.97 5.71 -11.91
CA ILE A 99 -1.89 6.50 -12.76
C ILE A 99 -1.54 6.33 -14.23
N TRP A 100 -0.26 6.43 -14.59
CA TRP A 100 0.20 6.18 -15.96
C TRP A 100 -0.18 4.77 -16.44
N THR A 101 -0.03 3.76 -15.60
CA THR A 101 -0.43 2.37 -15.90
C THR A 101 -1.93 2.26 -16.16
N LEU A 102 -2.78 2.94 -15.37
CA LEU A 102 -4.22 2.95 -15.61
C LEU A 102 -4.56 3.54 -16.97
N PHE A 103 -4.06 4.74 -17.27
CA PHE A 103 -4.40 5.46 -18.51
C PHE A 103 -3.71 4.93 -19.77
N SER A 104 -2.64 4.15 -19.63
CA SER A 104 -1.97 3.50 -20.77
C SER A 104 -2.57 2.14 -21.13
N ARG A 105 -3.23 1.46 -20.19
CA ARG A 105 -3.72 0.08 -20.38
C ARG A 105 -5.23 -0.05 -20.46
N LEU A 106 -5.97 0.95 -19.99
CA LEU A 106 -7.43 0.94 -19.97
C LEU A 106 -7.96 2.02 -20.90
N ASP A 107 -9.19 1.83 -21.39
CA ASP A 107 -9.90 2.92 -22.06
C ASP A 107 -10.15 4.08 -21.08
N GLY A 108 -10.37 5.28 -21.62
CA GLY A 108 -10.47 6.49 -20.81
C GLY A 108 -11.60 6.47 -19.77
N ARG A 109 -12.67 5.70 -19.99
CA ARG A 109 -13.76 5.56 -19.01
C ARG A 109 -13.34 4.61 -17.89
N SER A 110 -12.85 3.41 -18.23
CA SER A 110 -12.37 2.43 -17.26
C SER A 110 -11.21 2.95 -16.41
N ALA A 111 -10.27 3.70 -17.00
CA ALA A 111 -9.16 4.32 -16.27
C ALA A 111 -9.64 5.30 -15.19
N ARG A 112 -10.69 6.09 -15.47
CA ARG A 112 -11.28 7.01 -14.49
C ARG A 112 -11.96 6.25 -13.36
N ILE A 113 -12.72 5.22 -13.67
CA ILE A 113 -13.36 4.36 -12.65
C ILE A 113 -12.28 3.71 -11.77
N ALA A 114 -11.23 3.14 -12.38
CA ALA A 114 -10.11 2.56 -11.66
C ALA A 114 -9.40 3.58 -10.76
N LEU A 115 -9.22 4.81 -11.22
CA LEU A 115 -8.64 5.90 -10.42
C LEU A 115 -9.50 6.22 -9.19
N LEU A 116 -10.82 6.24 -9.32
CA LEU A 116 -11.74 6.45 -8.20
C LEU A 116 -11.71 5.29 -7.19
N ILE A 117 -11.69 4.04 -7.68
CA ILE A 117 -11.55 2.86 -6.82
C ILE A 117 -10.21 2.89 -6.10
N PHE A 118 -9.12 3.23 -6.79
CA PHE A 118 -7.80 3.38 -6.19
C PHE A 118 -7.81 4.43 -5.08
N ALA A 119 -8.35 5.62 -5.34
CA ALA A 119 -8.45 6.68 -4.33
C ALA A 119 -9.28 6.28 -3.11
N ALA A 120 -10.30 5.43 -3.30
CA ALA A 120 -11.12 4.88 -2.23
C ALA A 120 -10.40 3.79 -1.40
N LEU A 121 -9.30 3.22 -1.89
CA LEU A 121 -8.52 2.18 -1.21
C LEU A 121 -7.40 2.76 -0.33
N PRO A 122 -7.08 2.14 0.83
CA PRO A 122 -6.05 2.66 1.74
C PRO A 122 -4.66 2.69 1.14
N VAL A 123 -4.39 1.78 0.21
CA VAL A 123 -3.09 1.69 -0.44
C VAL A 123 -2.73 2.95 -1.22
N SER A 124 -3.71 3.70 -1.73
CA SER A 124 -3.45 4.94 -2.49
C SER A 124 -2.81 6.05 -1.66
N THR A 125 -2.96 5.95 -0.35
CA THR A 125 -2.58 7.00 0.58
C THR A 125 -1.64 6.53 1.68
N THR A 126 -1.54 5.22 1.91
CA THR A 126 -0.60 4.62 2.86
C THR A 126 0.85 5.05 2.59
N ALA A 127 1.24 5.18 1.31
CA ALA A 127 2.58 5.66 0.95
C ALA A 127 2.88 7.11 1.39
N TYR A 128 1.84 7.93 1.62
CA TYR A 128 1.97 9.31 2.10
C TYR A 128 1.73 9.42 3.59
N TYR A 129 0.78 8.65 4.12
CA TYR A 129 0.51 8.60 5.55
C TYR A 129 1.72 8.03 6.31
N TRP A 130 2.43 7.08 5.70
CA TRP A 130 3.59 6.40 6.28
C TRP A 130 4.75 6.30 5.29
N VAL A 131 5.39 7.44 5.08
CA VAL A 131 6.57 7.57 4.24
C VAL A 131 7.73 6.79 4.88
N SER A 132 8.09 5.65 4.29
CA SER A 132 9.27 4.82 4.58
C SER A 132 9.24 3.59 3.65
N TYR A 133 9.57 2.40 4.13
CA TYR A 133 9.72 1.16 3.37
C TYR A 133 8.55 0.83 2.44
N ASP A 134 7.32 1.13 2.85
CA ASP A 134 6.11 0.86 2.05
C ASP A 134 6.11 1.66 0.75
N SER A 135 6.71 2.85 0.72
CA SER A 135 6.86 3.68 -0.47
C SER A 135 7.62 2.95 -1.58
N LEU A 136 8.77 2.34 -1.24
CA LEU A 136 9.56 1.57 -2.19
C LEU A 136 8.87 0.24 -2.53
N THR A 137 8.25 -0.43 -1.56
CA THR A 137 7.50 -1.67 -1.80
C THR A 137 6.37 -1.45 -2.80
N LEU A 138 5.53 -0.43 -2.60
CA LEU A 138 4.40 -0.12 -3.49
C LEU A 138 4.85 0.36 -4.87
N LEU A 139 5.96 1.11 -4.93
CA LEU A 139 6.60 1.48 -6.20
C LEU A 139 7.02 0.22 -6.97
N LEU A 140 7.74 -0.71 -6.34
CA LEU A 140 8.19 -1.95 -6.98
C LEU A 140 7.01 -2.84 -7.39
N MET A 141 5.97 -2.97 -6.54
CA MET A 141 4.74 -3.69 -6.89
C MET A 141 4.06 -3.07 -8.12
N THR A 142 4.00 -1.75 -8.19
CA THR A 142 3.44 -1.03 -9.33
C THR A 142 4.26 -1.22 -10.60
N CYS A 143 5.59 -1.18 -10.50
CA CYS A 143 6.47 -1.49 -11.63
C CYS A 143 6.26 -2.91 -12.16
N ALA A 144 6.07 -3.91 -11.29
CA ALA A 144 5.74 -5.26 -11.71
C ALA A 144 4.38 -5.33 -12.43
N LEU A 145 3.37 -4.62 -11.92
CA LEU A 145 2.05 -4.51 -12.54
C LEU A 145 2.10 -3.79 -13.90
N ALA A 146 2.92 -2.77 -14.05
CA ALA A 146 3.09 -2.02 -15.30
C ALA A 146 3.65 -2.89 -16.45
N LEU A 147 4.29 -4.02 -16.14
CA LEU A 147 5.01 -4.87 -17.09
C LEU A 147 4.42 -6.30 -17.18
N PRO A 148 3.16 -6.47 -17.66
CA PRO A 148 2.47 -7.76 -17.66
C PRO A 148 3.17 -8.84 -18.52
N ASN A 149 3.97 -8.44 -19.51
CA ASN A 149 4.67 -9.34 -20.43
C ASN A 149 6.18 -9.47 -20.15
N GLY A 150 6.74 -8.63 -19.28
CA GLY A 150 8.18 -8.49 -19.07
C GLY A 150 8.76 -9.51 -18.09
N ARG A 151 8.65 -10.81 -18.36
CA ARG A 151 8.99 -11.89 -17.40
C ARG A 151 10.34 -11.71 -16.70
N VAL A 152 11.40 -11.43 -17.46
CA VAL A 152 12.76 -11.24 -16.90
C VAL A 152 12.81 -10.02 -15.98
N ILE A 153 12.26 -8.89 -16.42
CA ILE A 153 12.21 -7.66 -15.63
C ILE A 153 11.37 -7.87 -14.36
N VAL A 154 10.28 -8.62 -14.46
CA VAL A 154 9.42 -8.98 -13.33
C VAL A 154 10.15 -9.87 -12.32
N VAL A 155 11.04 -10.78 -12.75
CA VAL A 155 11.93 -11.51 -11.84
C VAL A 155 12.87 -10.55 -11.10
N LEU A 156 13.48 -9.59 -11.81
CA LEU A 156 14.38 -8.61 -11.19
C LEU A 156 13.64 -7.71 -10.19
N ILE A 157 12.45 -7.23 -10.54
CA ILE A 157 11.59 -6.46 -9.64
C ILE A 157 11.16 -7.33 -8.45
N GLY A 158 10.82 -8.59 -8.69
CA GLY A 158 10.54 -9.57 -7.63
C GLY A 158 11.72 -9.71 -6.68
N ALA A 159 12.95 -9.81 -7.19
CA ALA A 159 14.14 -9.88 -6.35
C ALA A 159 14.30 -8.62 -5.49
N ALA A 160 14.07 -7.43 -6.07
CA ALA A 160 14.05 -6.19 -5.29
C ALA A 160 12.96 -6.21 -4.19
N LEU A 161 11.75 -6.69 -4.50
CA LEU A 161 10.67 -6.87 -3.51
C LEU A 161 11.05 -7.85 -2.40
N GLY A 162 11.72 -8.95 -2.73
CA GLY A 162 12.21 -9.93 -1.76
C GLY A 162 13.27 -9.37 -0.81
N MET A 163 14.08 -8.42 -1.28
CA MET A 163 15.07 -7.70 -0.46
C MET A 163 14.47 -6.52 0.32
N GLN A 164 13.32 -5.99 -0.12
CA GLN A 164 12.66 -4.83 0.48
C GLN A 164 11.58 -5.17 1.49
N HIS A 165 10.65 -6.07 1.15
CA HIS A 165 9.58 -6.50 2.07
C HIS A 165 9.02 -7.85 1.63
N PHE A 166 9.77 -8.93 1.93
CA PHE A 166 9.43 -10.28 1.51
C PHE A 166 8.01 -10.71 1.90
N GLU A 167 7.61 -10.54 3.17
CA GLU A 167 6.37 -11.08 3.72
C GLU A 167 5.12 -10.49 3.04
N GLN A 168 5.05 -9.17 2.90
CA GLN A 168 3.91 -8.53 2.23
C GLN A 168 3.88 -8.87 0.74
N SER A 169 5.05 -8.93 0.10
CA SER A 169 5.17 -9.22 -1.33
C SER A 169 4.76 -10.66 -1.66
N ILE A 170 5.22 -11.63 -0.87
CA ILE A 170 4.89 -13.05 -1.08
C ILE A 170 3.42 -13.30 -0.73
N VAL A 171 2.90 -12.75 0.37
CA VAL A 171 1.50 -12.93 0.76
C VAL A 171 0.56 -12.36 -0.31
N GLY A 172 0.82 -11.14 -0.81
CA GLY A 172 0.02 -10.55 -1.88
C GLY A 172 0.09 -11.34 -3.19
N SER A 173 1.27 -11.81 -3.58
CA SER A 173 1.44 -12.64 -4.78
C SER A 173 0.75 -14.00 -4.64
N MET A 174 0.81 -14.62 -3.46
CA MET A 174 0.14 -15.89 -3.18
C MET A 174 -1.38 -15.75 -3.15
N ALA A 175 -1.92 -14.61 -2.69
CA ALA A 175 -3.34 -14.32 -2.78
C ALA A 175 -3.81 -14.25 -4.25
N VAL A 176 -3.03 -13.59 -5.13
CA VAL A 176 -3.29 -13.62 -6.58
C VAL A 176 -3.19 -15.05 -7.13
N PHE A 177 -2.20 -15.82 -6.70
CA PHE A 177 -2.01 -17.21 -7.14
C PHE A 177 -3.22 -18.07 -6.80
N GLY A 178 -3.66 -18.06 -5.55
CA GLY A 178 -4.85 -18.79 -5.10
C GLY A 178 -6.10 -18.35 -5.85
N ALA A 179 -6.31 -17.04 -6.02
CA ALA A 179 -7.42 -16.50 -6.80
C ALA A 179 -7.36 -16.94 -8.27
N MET A 180 -6.18 -16.98 -8.90
CA MET A 180 -6.06 -17.47 -10.27
C MET A 180 -6.36 -18.98 -10.36
N VAL A 181 -5.96 -19.79 -9.37
CA VAL A 181 -6.21 -21.25 -9.36
C VAL A 181 -7.71 -21.49 -9.37
N VAL A 182 -8.43 -20.84 -8.45
CA VAL A 182 -9.89 -20.94 -8.36
C VAL A 182 -10.55 -20.32 -9.60
N GLY A 183 -10.00 -19.24 -10.14
CA GLY A 183 -10.51 -18.57 -11.35
C GLY A 183 -10.54 -19.45 -12.60
N LYS A 184 -9.63 -20.42 -12.73
CA LYS A 184 -9.66 -21.41 -13.83
C LYS A 184 -10.97 -22.21 -13.85
N ILE A 185 -11.54 -22.51 -12.69
CA ILE A 185 -12.80 -23.25 -12.55
C ILE A 185 -13.96 -22.45 -13.17
N TYR A 186 -13.91 -21.11 -13.03
CA TYR A 186 -14.98 -20.20 -13.44
C TYR A 186 -14.73 -19.49 -14.79
N ARG A 187 -13.67 -19.86 -15.52
CA ARG A 187 -13.27 -19.28 -16.82
C ARG A 187 -13.21 -17.75 -16.79
N ASP A 188 -12.60 -17.23 -15.73
CA ASP A 188 -12.45 -15.79 -15.52
C ASP A 188 -11.21 -15.30 -16.30
N GLU A 189 -11.42 -14.42 -17.29
CA GLU A 189 -10.34 -13.84 -18.09
C GLU A 189 -9.59 -12.78 -17.27
N LYS A 190 -8.25 -12.78 -17.37
CA LYS A 190 -7.39 -11.87 -16.61
C LYS A 190 -6.36 -11.19 -17.48
N ALA A 191 -6.05 -9.95 -17.10
CA ALA A 191 -5.01 -9.14 -17.73
C ALA A 191 -3.59 -9.65 -17.45
N TYR A 192 -3.42 -10.56 -16.50
CA TYR A 192 -2.14 -11.12 -16.09
C TYR A 192 -2.13 -12.64 -16.25
N THR A 193 -0.96 -13.15 -16.64
CA THR A 193 -0.75 -14.57 -16.92
C THR A 193 -0.11 -15.29 -15.73
N TRP A 194 -0.23 -16.62 -15.72
CA TRP A 194 0.47 -17.47 -14.75
C TRP A 194 1.99 -17.32 -14.83
N GLN A 195 2.53 -17.13 -16.03
CA GLN A 195 3.96 -16.95 -16.21
C GLN A 195 4.45 -15.66 -15.56
N TRP A 196 3.70 -14.55 -15.67
CA TRP A 196 4.02 -13.31 -14.97
C TRP A 196 4.07 -13.52 -13.45
N LEU A 197 3.06 -14.20 -12.90
CA LEU A 197 2.96 -14.43 -11.48
C LEU A 197 4.06 -15.36 -10.94
N LEU A 198 4.35 -16.45 -11.65
CA LEU A 198 5.43 -17.36 -11.30
C LEU A 198 6.79 -16.67 -11.40
N SER A 199 7.01 -15.82 -12.40
CA SER A 199 8.22 -14.98 -12.51
C SER A 199 8.35 -14.03 -11.31
N LEU A 200 7.26 -13.38 -10.90
CA LEU A 200 7.25 -12.49 -9.74
C LEU A 200 7.59 -13.24 -8.44
N ILE A 201 6.92 -14.38 -8.19
CA ILE A 201 7.15 -15.21 -6.99
C ILE A 201 8.60 -15.73 -6.98
N ALA A 202 9.10 -16.23 -8.11
CA ALA A 202 10.48 -16.69 -8.23
C ALA A 202 11.47 -15.56 -7.91
N GLY A 203 11.22 -14.35 -8.44
CA GLY A 203 11.99 -13.16 -8.10
C GLY A 203 11.96 -12.88 -6.59
N ILE A 204 10.80 -12.82 -5.96
CA ILE A 204 10.64 -12.55 -4.51
C ILE A 204 11.45 -13.54 -3.67
N VAL A 205 11.41 -14.83 -4.01
CA VAL A 205 12.20 -15.86 -3.32
C VAL A 205 13.69 -15.66 -3.56
N ILE A 206 14.13 -15.40 -4.79
CA ILE A 206 15.54 -15.11 -5.13
C ILE A 206 16.03 -13.90 -4.32
N GLY A 207 15.24 -12.82 -4.25
CA GLY A 207 15.56 -11.62 -3.48
C GLY A 207 15.77 -11.91 -1.99
N LYS A 208 14.90 -12.73 -1.39
CA LYS A 208 15.07 -13.14 0.01
C LYS A 208 16.34 -13.95 0.22
N LEU A 209 16.66 -14.86 -0.70
CA LEU A 209 17.89 -15.64 -0.65
C LEU A 209 19.14 -14.75 -0.80
N ILE A 210 19.10 -13.76 -1.69
CA ILE A 210 20.17 -12.76 -1.83
C ILE A 210 20.35 -12.01 -0.52
N LEU A 211 19.28 -11.51 0.08
CA LEU A 211 19.33 -10.80 1.36
C LEU A 211 19.93 -11.67 2.47
N MET A 212 19.52 -12.93 2.57
CA MET A 212 20.13 -13.88 3.51
C MET A 212 21.62 -14.11 3.23
N GLY A 213 22.01 -14.17 1.96
CA GLY A 213 23.40 -14.23 1.53
C GLY A 213 24.21 -13.02 1.97
N ILE A 214 23.66 -11.80 1.84
CA ILE A 214 24.27 -10.56 2.32
C ILE A 214 24.46 -10.61 3.84
N VAL A 215 23.40 -10.92 4.59
CA VAL A 215 23.45 -11.06 6.06
C VAL A 215 24.56 -12.02 6.48
N ARG A 216 24.65 -13.19 5.83
CA ARG A 216 25.67 -14.19 6.13
C ARG A 216 27.08 -13.75 5.74
N HIS A 217 27.24 -13.15 4.56
CA HIS A 217 28.56 -12.76 4.04
C HIS A 217 29.22 -11.68 4.91
N TRP A 218 28.43 -10.72 5.38
CA TRP A 218 28.90 -9.63 6.23
C TRP A 218 28.85 -9.95 7.73
N GLY A 219 28.44 -11.17 8.12
CA GLY A 219 28.36 -11.56 9.52
C GLY A 219 27.36 -10.72 10.33
N ILE A 220 26.27 -10.27 9.69
CA ILE A 220 25.28 -9.40 10.32
C ILE A 220 24.44 -10.22 11.30
N GLU A 221 24.51 -9.86 12.58
CA GLU A 221 23.77 -10.55 13.64
C GLU A 221 22.29 -10.14 13.63
N VAL A 222 21.47 -10.87 12.87
CA VAL A 222 20.00 -10.71 12.85
C VAL A 222 19.37 -11.96 13.46
N ASN A 223 19.10 -11.89 14.76
CA ASN A 223 18.61 -13.01 15.57
C ASN A 223 17.08 -13.09 15.62
N SER A 224 16.37 -12.14 15.02
CA SER A 224 14.91 -12.12 14.99
C SER A 224 14.33 -11.67 13.64
N GLY A 225 13.08 -12.07 13.40
CA GLY A 225 12.30 -11.63 12.25
C GLY A 225 10.87 -11.29 12.64
N ARG A 226 10.02 -11.03 11.63
CA ARG A 226 8.61 -10.70 11.87
C ARG A 226 7.84 -11.83 12.56
N THR A 227 8.19 -13.09 12.30
CA THR A 227 7.60 -14.24 13.00
C THR A 227 7.92 -14.22 14.49
N PHE A 228 9.17 -13.95 14.86
CA PHE A 228 9.58 -13.81 16.27
C PHE A 228 8.85 -12.65 16.95
N TRP A 229 8.74 -11.50 16.28
CA TRP A 229 7.97 -10.37 16.80
C TRP A 229 6.51 -10.77 17.01
N LEU A 230 5.90 -11.46 16.03
CA LEU A 230 4.52 -11.91 16.11
C LEU A 230 4.31 -12.90 17.25
N GLU A 231 5.17 -13.91 17.42
CA GLU A 231 5.06 -14.89 18.50
C GLU A 231 5.03 -14.20 19.88
N LYS A 232 5.87 -13.18 20.08
CA LYS A 232 5.91 -12.41 21.33
C LYS A 232 4.71 -11.48 21.52
N ASN A 233 4.08 -11.04 20.43
CA ASN A 233 3.03 -10.02 20.44
C ASN A 233 1.65 -10.55 20.02
N LEU A 234 1.49 -11.85 19.77
CA LEU A 234 0.26 -12.43 19.21
C LEU A 234 -0.95 -12.19 20.10
N SER A 235 -0.79 -12.37 21.42
CA SER A 235 -1.86 -12.10 22.38
C SER A 235 -2.30 -10.63 22.33
N MET A 236 -1.34 -9.71 22.22
CA MET A 236 -1.61 -8.27 22.12
C MET A 236 -2.33 -7.92 20.81
N THR A 237 -1.88 -8.44 19.66
CA THR A 237 -2.50 -8.12 18.36
C THR A 237 -3.89 -8.73 18.22
N LEU A 238 -4.10 -9.94 18.74
CA LEU A 238 -5.43 -10.56 18.83
C LEU A 238 -6.36 -9.74 19.71
N HIS A 239 -5.90 -9.31 20.88
CA HIS A 239 -6.69 -8.48 21.79
C HIS A 239 -7.07 -7.15 21.12
N GLN A 240 -6.10 -6.47 20.51
CA GLN A 240 -6.34 -5.25 19.73
C GLN A 240 -7.46 -5.45 18.70
N PHE A 241 -7.37 -6.48 17.86
CA PHE A 241 -8.38 -6.76 16.84
C PHE A 241 -9.76 -7.06 17.45
N LEU A 242 -9.83 -7.90 18.47
CA LEU A 242 -11.09 -8.36 19.07
C LEU A 242 -11.86 -7.25 19.78
N TYR A 243 -11.18 -6.22 20.29
CA TYR A 243 -11.85 -5.06 20.90
C TYR A 243 -12.43 -4.09 19.86
N HIS A 244 -11.86 -4.06 18.66
CA HIS A 244 -12.23 -3.10 17.61
C HIS A 244 -12.39 -3.74 16.22
N PRO A 245 -13.14 -4.85 16.07
CA PRO A 245 -13.15 -5.62 14.82
C PRO A 245 -13.81 -4.85 13.68
N PHE A 246 -14.89 -4.12 13.95
CA PHE A 246 -15.64 -3.39 12.92
C PHE A 246 -14.84 -2.25 12.30
N VAL A 247 -14.19 -1.41 13.13
CA VAL A 247 -13.36 -0.32 12.62
C VAL A 247 -12.13 -0.85 11.90
N THR A 248 -11.55 -1.95 12.39
CA THR A 248 -10.41 -2.60 11.74
C THR A 248 -10.78 -3.14 10.37
N VAL A 249 -11.85 -3.92 10.26
CA VAL A 249 -12.36 -4.46 8.99
C VAL A 249 -12.76 -3.33 8.05
N PHE A 250 -13.47 -2.30 8.54
CA PHE A 250 -13.82 -1.14 7.74
C PHE A 250 -12.56 -0.45 7.16
N SER A 251 -11.56 -0.18 8.00
CA SER A 251 -10.32 0.49 7.61
C SER A 251 -9.50 -0.28 6.56
N ALA A 252 -9.66 -1.60 6.47
CA ALA A 252 -8.94 -2.44 5.52
C ALA A 252 -9.23 -2.07 4.04
N LEU A 253 -10.46 -1.63 3.74
CA LEU A 253 -10.84 -1.17 2.40
C LEU A 253 -11.41 0.26 2.38
N GLY A 254 -11.70 0.85 3.53
CA GLY A 254 -12.34 2.17 3.62
C GLY A 254 -13.65 2.23 2.84
N THR A 255 -13.81 3.26 2.01
CA THR A 255 -14.98 3.38 1.12
C THR A 255 -15.03 2.35 0.00
N ALA A 256 -13.92 1.67 -0.30
CA ALA A 256 -13.89 0.63 -1.33
C ALA A 256 -14.64 -0.65 -0.93
N TRP A 257 -15.15 -0.78 0.31
CA TRP A 257 -16.12 -1.81 0.65
C TRP A 257 -17.35 -1.80 -0.27
N LEU A 258 -17.76 -0.63 -0.78
CA LEU A 258 -18.82 -0.55 -1.80
C LEU A 258 -18.48 -1.33 -3.07
N ILE A 259 -17.20 -1.39 -3.43
CA ILE A 259 -16.69 -2.13 -4.59
C ILE A 259 -16.59 -3.63 -4.28
N ALA A 260 -16.23 -3.99 -3.05
CA ALA A 260 -16.33 -5.37 -2.58
C ALA A 260 -17.77 -5.88 -2.66
N PHE A 261 -18.76 -5.08 -2.25
CA PHE A 261 -20.17 -5.46 -2.39
C PHE A 261 -20.59 -5.55 -3.85
N LYS A 262 -20.18 -4.61 -4.70
CA LYS A 262 -20.43 -4.66 -6.15
C LYS A 262 -19.86 -5.94 -6.80
N GLN A 263 -18.75 -6.47 -6.30
CA GLN A 263 -18.15 -7.70 -6.80
C GLN A 263 -19.12 -8.89 -6.70
N PHE A 264 -20.03 -8.93 -5.71
CA PHE A 264 -21.00 -10.02 -5.57
C PHE A 264 -22.00 -10.10 -6.73
N ASP A 265 -22.25 -9.00 -7.45
CA ASP A 265 -23.11 -8.99 -8.64
C ASP A 265 -22.56 -9.89 -9.76
N ALA A 266 -21.25 -10.17 -9.76
CA ALA A 266 -20.62 -11.10 -10.70
C ALA A 266 -20.91 -12.59 -10.39
N GLY A 267 -21.66 -12.87 -9.31
CA GLY A 267 -22.05 -14.22 -8.90
C GLY A 267 -20.84 -15.13 -8.70
N ARG A 268 -20.82 -16.30 -9.36
CA ARG A 268 -19.72 -17.27 -9.22
C ARG A 268 -18.36 -16.74 -9.70
N LYS A 269 -18.34 -15.76 -10.62
CA LYS A 269 -17.08 -15.13 -11.07
C LYS A 269 -16.44 -14.26 -9.99
N ALA A 270 -17.18 -13.88 -8.94
CA ALA A 270 -16.66 -13.14 -7.79
C ALA A 270 -15.81 -14.00 -6.85
N VAL A 271 -16.10 -15.31 -6.78
CA VAL A 271 -15.55 -16.24 -5.79
C VAL A 271 -14.02 -16.19 -5.70
N PRO A 272 -13.24 -16.23 -6.80
CA PRO A 272 -11.79 -16.26 -6.68
C PRO A 272 -11.21 -15.01 -6.02
N MET A 273 -11.76 -13.84 -6.35
CA MET A 273 -11.37 -12.56 -5.76
C MET A 273 -11.75 -12.50 -4.28
N LEU A 274 -13.00 -12.88 -3.95
CA LEU A 274 -13.51 -12.83 -2.58
C LEU A 274 -12.80 -13.82 -1.65
N LEU A 275 -12.43 -15.00 -2.14
CA LEU A 275 -11.62 -15.95 -1.37
C LEU A 275 -10.21 -15.41 -1.11
N GLY A 276 -9.56 -14.82 -2.13
CA GLY A 276 -8.27 -14.17 -1.94
C GLY A 276 -8.33 -13.01 -0.95
N LEU A 277 -9.38 -12.18 -1.04
CA LEU A 277 -9.62 -11.06 -0.13
C LEU A 277 -9.89 -11.56 1.29
N GLY A 278 -10.73 -12.59 1.44
CA GLY A 278 -11.03 -13.24 2.71
C GLY A 278 -9.79 -13.81 3.39
N ALA A 279 -8.91 -14.46 2.63
CA ALA A 279 -7.63 -14.96 3.15
C ALA A 279 -6.73 -13.82 3.63
N LEU A 280 -6.67 -12.70 2.91
CA LEU A 280 -5.89 -11.52 3.32
C LEU A 280 -6.49 -10.81 4.54
N LEU A 281 -7.82 -10.85 4.74
CA LEU A 281 -8.45 -10.30 5.94
C LEU A 281 -8.03 -11.04 7.22
N LEU A 282 -7.53 -12.27 7.12
CA LEU A 282 -6.94 -13.00 8.25
C LEU A 282 -5.61 -12.40 8.74
N LEU A 283 -5.03 -11.43 8.02
CA LEU A 283 -3.87 -10.66 8.49
C LEU A 283 -4.25 -9.64 9.57
N LEU A 284 -5.49 -9.14 9.58
CA LEU A 284 -5.96 -8.14 10.52
C LEU A 284 -5.78 -8.55 12.00
N PRO A 285 -6.16 -9.78 12.43
CA PRO A 285 -5.97 -10.22 13.82
C PRO A 285 -4.51 -10.43 14.25
N ILE A 286 -3.57 -10.54 13.31
CA ILE A 286 -2.16 -10.85 13.59
C ILE A 286 -1.22 -9.69 13.27
N SER A 287 -1.76 -8.53 12.88
CA SER A 287 -0.97 -7.32 12.65
C SER A 287 -1.27 -6.30 13.75
N GLY A 288 -0.24 -5.69 14.33
CA GLY A 288 -0.41 -4.49 15.18
C GLY A 288 -0.75 -3.24 14.36
N ASP A 289 -0.72 -3.39 13.04
CA ASP A 289 -0.78 -2.33 12.07
C ASP A 289 -1.71 -2.74 10.94
N GLN A 290 -3.00 -2.67 11.24
CA GLN A 290 -3.99 -3.44 10.51
C GLN A 290 -4.26 -2.82 9.13
N THR A 291 -4.45 -1.50 9.06
CA THR A 291 -4.74 -0.84 7.78
C THR A 291 -3.58 -0.92 6.81
N ARG A 292 -2.35 -0.56 7.20
CA ARG A 292 -1.21 -0.57 6.29
C ARG A 292 -0.87 -1.97 5.81
N VAL A 293 -0.73 -2.92 6.73
CA VAL A 293 -0.29 -4.28 6.35
C VAL A 293 -1.29 -4.88 5.37
N PHE A 294 -2.59 -4.71 5.63
CA PHE A 294 -3.61 -5.15 4.68
C PHE A 294 -3.54 -4.38 3.36
N ALA A 295 -3.38 -3.06 3.38
CA ALA A 295 -3.32 -2.22 2.19
C ALA A 295 -2.21 -2.65 1.23
N VAL A 296 -0.99 -2.85 1.75
CA VAL A 296 0.16 -3.26 0.94
C VAL A 296 0.02 -4.72 0.50
N SER A 297 -0.34 -5.64 1.39
CA SER A 297 -0.49 -7.06 1.05
C SER A 297 -1.64 -7.34 0.07
N SER A 298 -2.70 -6.54 0.08
CA SER A 298 -3.84 -6.69 -0.84
C SER A 298 -3.64 -6.03 -2.19
N PHE A 299 -2.62 -5.18 -2.35
CA PHE A 299 -2.45 -4.32 -3.53
C PHE A 299 -2.40 -5.10 -4.84
N PHE A 300 -1.63 -6.20 -4.91
CA PHE A 300 -1.57 -7.04 -6.11
C PHE A 300 -2.93 -7.65 -6.44
N LEU A 301 -3.64 -8.22 -5.45
CA LEU A 301 -4.94 -8.84 -5.67
C LEU A 301 -5.96 -7.82 -6.18
N LEU A 302 -6.09 -6.69 -5.49
CA LEU A 302 -7.02 -5.63 -5.85
C LEU A 302 -6.67 -5.01 -7.20
N SER A 303 -5.38 -4.88 -7.53
CA SER A 303 -4.96 -4.39 -8.85
C SER A 303 -5.35 -5.33 -9.97
N VAL A 304 -5.08 -6.63 -9.82
CA VAL A 304 -5.37 -7.64 -10.86
C VAL A 304 -6.88 -7.84 -11.06
N TYR A 305 -7.67 -7.81 -9.98
CA TYR A 305 -9.09 -8.14 -10.06
C TYR A 305 -10.03 -6.94 -10.17
N TRP A 306 -9.65 -5.78 -9.63
CA TRP A 306 -10.45 -4.56 -9.70
C TRP A 306 -9.84 -3.50 -10.61
N LEU A 307 -8.62 -3.04 -10.31
CA LEU A 307 -8.10 -1.79 -10.87
C LEU A 307 -7.62 -1.92 -12.32
N LEU A 308 -7.22 -3.12 -12.76
CA LEU A 308 -6.72 -3.41 -14.11
C LEU A 308 -7.54 -4.48 -14.83
N ASN A 309 -8.77 -4.72 -14.38
CA ASN A 309 -9.69 -5.68 -14.98
C ASN A 309 -10.80 -4.95 -15.75
N SER A 310 -10.61 -4.77 -17.05
CA SER A 310 -11.57 -4.05 -17.91
C SER A 310 -12.98 -4.63 -17.88
N SER A 311 -13.12 -5.95 -17.71
CA SER A 311 -14.43 -6.62 -17.60
C SER A 311 -15.17 -6.19 -16.33
N PHE A 312 -14.46 -6.19 -15.19
CA PHE A 312 -15.02 -5.71 -13.93
C PHE A 312 -15.33 -4.21 -13.99
N LEU A 313 -14.39 -3.38 -14.47
CA LEU A 313 -14.58 -1.93 -14.59
C LEU A 313 -15.73 -1.58 -15.54
N GLY A 314 -15.91 -2.33 -16.62
CA GLY A 314 -17.03 -2.19 -17.55
C GLY A 314 -18.39 -2.49 -16.93
N SER A 315 -18.44 -3.29 -15.85
CA SER A 315 -19.68 -3.60 -15.12
C SER A 315 -20.13 -2.49 -14.16
N ILE A 316 -19.27 -1.49 -13.92
CA ILE A 316 -19.56 -0.34 -13.07
C ILE A 316 -20.08 0.77 -13.98
N ASP A 317 -21.36 1.13 -13.85
CA ASP A 317 -21.95 2.25 -14.55
C ASP A 317 -21.46 3.60 -13.99
N ASP A 318 -21.65 4.67 -14.77
CA ASP A 318 -21.16 6.02 -14.43
C ASP A 318 -21.81 6.56 -13.14
N ARG A 319 -23.06 6.16 -12.87
CA ARG A 319 -23.80 6.57 -11.68
C ARG A 319 -23.20 5.93 -10.43
N THR A 320 -22.90 4.64 -10.49
CA THR A 320 -22.24 3.89 -9.41
C THR A 320 -20.85 4.48 -9.13
N ALA A 321 -20.08 4.82 -10.16
CA ALA A 321 -18.78 5.48 -9.99
C ALA A 321 -18.92 6.89 -9.35
N ALA A 322 -19.94 7.66 -9.73
CA ALA A 322 -20.23 8.96 -9.13
C ALA A 322 -20.65 8.84 -7.65
N VAL A 323 -21.43 7.81 -7.29
CA VAL A 323 -21.76 7.50 -5.89
C VAL A 323 -20.51 7.17 -5.10
N LEU A 324 -19.61 6.32 -5.63
CA LEU A 324 -18.33 6.03 -4.99
C LEU A 324 -17.51 7.30 -4.77
N PHE A 325 -17.41 8.17 -5.78
CA PHE A 325 -16.67 9.43 -5.68
C PHE A 325 -17.23 10.32 -4.56
N VAL A 326 -18.56 10.54 -4.53
CA VAL A 326 -19.20 11.36 -3.49
C VAL A 326 -19.05 10.73 -2.11
N ALA A 327 -19.23 9.41 -1.98
CA ALA A 327 -19.04 8.70 -0.73
C ALA A 327 -17.59 8.84 -0.24
N TRP A 328 -16.61 8.65 -1.13
CA TRP A 328 -15.20 8.85 -0.84
C TRP A 328 -14.87 10.28 -0.41
N LEU A 329 -15.49 11.31 -1.00
CA LEU A 329 -15.29 12.69 -0.56
C LEU A 329 -15.77 12.92 0.87
N VAL A 330 -16.92 12.37 1.25
CA VAL A 330 -17.58 12.65 2.54
C VAL A 330 -17.07 11.77 3.68
N VAL A 331 -16.82 10.49 3.43
CA VAL A 331 -16.44 9.54 4.48
C VAL A 331 -14.99 9.81 4.92
N PRO A 332 -14.72 10.06 6.21
CA PRO A 332 -13.36 10.30 6.68
C PRO A 332 -12.51 9.03 6.53
N TRP A 333 -11.22 9.23 6.27
CA TRP A 333 -10.23 8.18 6.33
C TRP A 333 -9.92 7.83 7.80
N ALA A 334 -9.69 6.55 8.07
CA ALA A 334 -9.22 6.08 9.37
C ALA A 334 -8.13 5.03 9.16
N TRP A 335 -6.93 5.30 9.67
CA TRP A 335 -5.86 4.30 9.76
C TRP A 335 -5.93 3.65 11.13
N VAL A 336 -6.07 2.34 11.17
CA VAL A 336 -6.10 1.58 12.42
C VAL A 336 -4.69 1.07 12.69
N TRP A 337 -4.13 1.57 13.79
CA TRP A 337 -2.84 1.15 14.35
C TRP A 337 -3.01 0.89 15.84
N GLY A 338 -2.59 -0.30 16.28
CA GLY A 338 -2.84 -0.75 17.65
C GLY A 338 -4.33 -0.83 17.98
N ALA A 339 -5.18 -1.10 16.97
CA ALA A 339 -6.64 -1.06 17.06
C ALA A 339 -7.29 0.30 17.37
N VAL A 340 -6.50 1.38 17.36
CA VAL A 340 -7.00 2.75 17.52
C VAL A 340 -7.12 3.39 16.13
N PRO A 341 -8.30 3.94 15.77
CA PRO A 341 -8.43 4.71 14.53
C PRO A 341 -7.68 6.03 14.66
N ARG A 342 -6.87 6.33 13.66
CA ARG A 342 -6.02 7.51 13.57
C ARG A 342 -6.51 8.40 12.45
N ALA A 343 -6.60 9.68 12.75
CA ALA A 343 -7.09 10.70 11.84
C ALA A 343 -6.01 11.09 10.80
N SER A 344 -6.40 11.95 9.87
CA SER A 344 -5.50 12.61 8.93
C SER A 344 -4.37 13.33 9.67
N ALA A 345 -3.14 13.25 9.13
CA ALA A 345 -2.01 14.07 9.54
C ALA A 345 -2.08 15.50 8.96
N PHE A 346 -2.94 15.74 7.96
CA PHE A 346 -3.03 17.02 7.26
C PHE A 346 -3.21 18.25 8.17
N PRO A 347 -4.04 18.23 9.24
CA PRO A 347 -4.12 19.38 10.15
C PRO A 347 -2.76 19.74 10.76
N MET A 348 -1.92 18.75 11.07
CA MET A 348 -0.58 18.99 11.58
C MET A 348 0.39 19.44 10.50
N ASP A 349 0.27 18.94 9.27
CA ASP A 349 1.05 19.46 8.14
C ASP A 349 0.81 20.97 7.97
N VAL A 350 -0.46 21.40 8.08
CA VAL A 350 -0.83 22.82 8.04
C VAL A 350 -0.23 23.59 9.22
N VAL A 351 -0.37 23.08 10.44
CA VAL A 351 0.21 23.74 11.64
C VAL A 351 1.73 23.85 11.51
N TYR A 352 2.40 22.81 11.03
CA TYR A 352 3.85 22.80 10.81
C TYR A 352 4.29 23.84 9.79
N VAL A 353 3.61 23.91 8.64
CA VAL A 353 3.89 24.94 7.61
C VAL A 353 3.66 26.34 8.16
N LEU A 354 2.55 26.58 8.88
CA LEU A 354 2.23 27.88 9.45
C LEU A 354 3.20 28.28 10.58
N HIS A 355 3.68 27.31 11.37
CA HIS A 355 4.73 27.52 12.36
C HIS A 355 6.04 27.98 11.69
N HIS A 356 6.52 27.26 10.67
CA HIS A 356 7.78 27.60 10.01
C HIS A 356 7.70 28.86 9.14
N ALA A 357 6.57 29.10 8.47
CA ALA A 357 6.40 30.26 7.60
C ALA A 357 6.12 31.55 8.37
N PHE A 358 5.36 31.48 9.47
CA PHE A 358 4.84 32.67 10.13
C PHE A 358 5.04 32.72 11.65
N GLY A 359 5.51 31.64 12.28
CA GLY A 359 5.65 31.56 13.74
C GLY A 359 4.32 31.56 14.49
N TRP A 360 3.20 31.29 13.83
CA TRP A 360 1.85 31.44 14.41
C TRP A 360 1.52 30.44 15.52
N PHE A 361 2.14 29.26 15.50
CA PHE A 361 1.88 28.19 16.45
C PHE A 361 3.14 27.82 17.21
N THR A 362 3.02 27.29 18.43
CA THR A 362 4.12 26.65 19.16
C THR A 362 3.95 25.15 19.07
N MET A 363 4.87 24.46 18.38
CA MET A 363 4.87 23.01 18.27
C MET A 363 5.30 22.39 19.61
N LYS A 364 4.34 21.94 20.43
CA LYS A 364 4.63 21.28 21.72
C LYS A 364 4.90 19.78 21.61
N TYR A 365 4.61 19.19 20.45
CA TYR A 365 4.65 17.75 20.25
C TYR A 365 5.80 17.36 19.33
N ASP A 366 6.42 16.24 19.64
CA ASP A 366 7.33 15.57 18.72
C ASP A 366 6.51 15.09 17.51
N MET A 367 6.85 15.59 16.33
CA MET A 367 6.15 15.26 15.08
C MET A 367 6.20 13.76 14.75
N LEU A 368 7.14 13.02 15.33
CA LEU A 368 7.24 11.57 15.18
C LEU A 368 6.13 10.79 15.90
N ASN A 369 5.38 11.45 16.80
CA ASN A 369 4.37 10.80 17.63
C ASN A 369 2.92 11.22 17.30
N TRP A 370 2.71 12.22 16.43
CA TRP A 370 1.37 12.58 15.95
C TRP A 370 1.01 11.78 14.68
N PRO A 371 -0.18 11.20 14.50
CA PRO A 371 -1.44 11.40 15.24
C PRO A 371 -1.67 10.36 16.32
N PHE A 372 -0.62 9.83 16.94
CA PHE A 372 -0.72 8.73 17.87
C PHE A 372 -1.00 9.10 19.33
N TYR A 373 -1.09 10.40 19.63
CA TYR A 373 -1.50 10.94 20.93
C TYR A 373 -2.98 10.76 21.24
#